data_AF-A0A502GFD1-F1
#
_entry.id   AF-A0A502GFD1-F1
#
_cell.length_a   1.000
_cell.length_b   1.000
_cell.length_c   1.000
_cell.angle_alpha   90.00
_cell.angle_beta   90.00
_cell.angle_gamma   90.00
#
_symmetry.space_group_name_H-M   'P 1'
#
loop_
_entity.id
_entity.type
_entity.pdbx_description
1 polymer ?
#
loop_
_entity_poly.entity_id
_entity_poly.type
_entity_poly.pdbx_seq_one_letter_code
_entity_poly.pdbx_strand_id
1 'polypeptide(L)'
;MPTPSFTDHPASVGETYTEHLHTAAWFGWRMLLGSLACFVHAVLPFLFTRTGSATITQLHDRMVLNRVRAARAPDAAGDAARQPL
;
A
#
# COMPACT_ATOMS: atom_id res chain seq x y z
N MET A 1 10.25 -7.78 28.15
CA MET A 1 10.39 -7.89 26.67
C MET A 1 9.99 -6.55 26.10
N PRO A 2 10.81 -5.87 25.27
CA PRO A 2 10.40 -4.60 24.68
C PRO A 2 9.13 -4.84 23.87
N THR A 3 8.04 -4.17 24.23
CA THR A 3 6.82 -4.15 23.42
C THR A 3 7.16 -3.49 22.09
N PRO A 4 6.87 -4.10 20.93
CA PRO A 4 7.12 -3.46 19.65
C PRO A 4 6.37 -2.14 19.63
N SER A 5 7.09 -1.02 19.65
CA SER A 5 6.47 0.29 19.70
C SER A 5 5.80 0.56 18.34
N PHE A 6 4.66 1.25 18.34
CA PHE A 6 4.00 1.69 17.11
C PHE A 6 4.93 2.48 16.18
N THR A 7 6.03 3.03 16.72
CA THR A 7 7.09 3.76 16.03
C THR A 7 8.27 2.89 15.56
N ASP A 8 8.49 1.71 16.13
CA ASP A 8 9.62 0.83 15.77
C ASP A 8 9.41 0.19 14.39
N HIS A 9 8.17 -0.17 14.05
CA HIS A 9 7.85 -0.78 12.76
C HIS A 9 7.98 0.21 11.58
N PRO A 10 7.43 1.45 11.60
CA PRO A 10 7.64 2.44 10.53
C PRO A 10 9.11 2.85 10.39
N ALA A 11 9.83 3.01 11.51
CA ALA A 11 11.24 3.35 11.49
C ALA A 11 12.10 2.26 10.80
N SER A 12 11.72 0.98 10.94
CA SER A 12 12.42 -0.13 10.26
C SER A 12 12.24 -0.16 8.72
N VAL A 13 11.25 0.56 8.18
CA VAL A 13 11.04 0.72 6.73
C VAL A 13 11.34 2.14 6.23
N GLY A 14 11.87 3.01 7.10
CA GLY A 14 12.23 4.39 6.74
C GLY A 14 11.04 5.31 6.47
N GLU A 15 9.83 4.93 6.88
CA GLU A 15 8.62 5.74 6.72
C GLU A 15 8.29 6.47 8.03
N THR A 16 7.74 7.69 7.91
CA THR A 16 7.13 8.34 9.08
C THR A 16 5.89 7.55 9.50
N TYR A 17 5.61 7.45 10.80
CA TYR A 17 4.41 6.75 11.30
C TYR A 17 3.12 7.22 10.60
N THR A 18 3.02 8.52 10.32
CA THR A 18 1.89 9.13 9.63
C THR A 18 1.75 8.68 8.17
N GLU A 19 2.86 8.51 7.46
CA GLU A 19 2.88 8.06 6.06
C GLU A 19 2.50 6.57 5.96
N HIS A 20 3.03 5.77 6.87
CA HIS A 20 2.69 4.35 6.99
C HIS A 20 1.22 4.17 7.36
N LEU A 21 0.75 4.89 8.39
CA LEU A 21 -0.64 4.85 8.86
C LEU A 21 -1.60 5.28 7.74
N HIS A 22 -1.32 6.38 7.04
CA HIS A 22 -2.17 6.84 5.96
C HIS A 22 -2.25 5.81 4.82
N THR A 23 -1.12 5.25 4.41
CA THR A 23 -1.09 4.24 3.35
C THR A 23 -1.83 2.98 3.78
N ALA A 24 -1.55 2.45 4.97
CA ALA A 24 -2.21 1.27 5.51
C ALA A 24 -3.73 1.48 5.67
N ALA A 25 -4.14 2.64 6.20
CA ALA A 25 -5.55 2.99 6.37
C ALA A 25 -6.28 3.09 5.02
N TRP A 26 -5.65 3.68 3.99
CA TRP A 26 -6.22 3.77 2.66
C TRP A 26 -6.44 2.38 2.04
N PHE A 27 -5.44 1.49 2.14
CA PHE A 27 -5.56 0.11 1.68
C PHE A 27 -6.70 -0.63 2.40
N GLY A 28 -6.74 -0.54 3.73
CA GLY A 28 -7.77 -1.17 4.54
C GLY A 28 -9.18 -0.67 4.21
N TRP A 29 -9.35 0.65 4.06
CA TRP A 29 -10.65 1.24 3.71
C TRP A 29 -11.14 0.78 2.34
N ARG A 30 -10.26 0.73 1.34
CA ARG A 30 -10.60 0.20 0.01
C ARG A 30 -11.02 -1.26 0.08
N MET A 31 -10.30 -2.10 0.82
CA MET A 31 -10.66 -3.51 1.01
C MET A 31 -12.04 -3.65 1.68
N LEU A 32 -12.32 -2.86 2.71
CA LEU A 32 -13.60 -2.87 3.41
C LEU A 32 -14.76 -2.49 2.48
N LEU A 33 -14.62 -1.39 1.73
CA LEU A 33 -15.62 -0.95 0.76
C LEU A 33 -15.83 -1.96 -0.37
N GLY A 34 -14.74 -2.55 -0.88
CA GLY A 34 -14.81 -3.62 -1.88
C GLY A 34 -15.55 -4.85 -1.36
N SER A 35 -15.27 -5.26 -0.12
CA SER A 35 -15.97 -6.37 0.55
C SER A 35 -17.45 -6.07 0.75
N LEU A 36 -17.81 -4.86 1.20
CA LEU A 36 -19.20 -4.45 1.35
C LEU A 36 -19.93 -4.48 0.01
N ALA A 37 -19.30 -3.99 -1.06
CA ALA A 37 -19.86 -4.06 -2.41
C ALA A 37 -20.10 -5.51 -2.86
N CYS A 38 -19.19 -6.44 -2.56
CA CYS A 38 -19.40 -7.86 -2.83
C CYS A 38 -20.58 -8.45 -2.03
N PHE A 39 -20.73 -8.10 -0.75
CA PHE A 39 -21.86 -8.56 0.05
C PHE A 39 -23.19 -8.02 -0.47
N VAL A 40 -23.24 -6.72 -0.83
CA VAL A 40 -24.44 -6.14 -1.46
C VAL A 40 -24.73 -6.81 -2.79
N HIS A 41 -23.72 -7.07 -3.62
CA HIS A 41 -23.88 -7.80 -4.88
C HIS A 41 -24.41 -9.24 -4.67
N ALA A 42 -23.97 -9.92 -3.62
CA ALA A 42 -24.47 -11.27 -3.31
C ALA A 42 -25.98 -11.28 -2.99
N VAL A 43 -26.51 -10.20 -2.41
CA VAL A 43 -27.95 -10.01 -2.17
C VAL A 43 -28.67 -9.47 -3.41
N LEU A 44 -28.04 -8.54 -4.12
CA LEU A 44 -28.56 -7.84 -5.29
C LEU A 44 -27.62 -8.04 -6.49
N PRO A 45 -27.77 -9.13 -7.27
CA PRO A 45 -26.80 -9.56 -8.28
C PRO A 45 -26.65 -8.60 -9.46
N PHE A 46 -27.51 -7.58 -9.58
CA PHE A 46 -27.41 -6.54 -10.60
C PHE A 46 -26.61 -5.31 -10.13
N LEU A 47 -26.37 -5.16 -8.82
CA LEU A 47 -25.64 -4.02 -8.26
C LEU A 47 -24.17 -4.37 -8.01
N PHE A 48 -23.24 -3.43 -8.24
CA PHE A 48 -21.80 -3.60 -7.96
C PHE A 48 -21.07 -4.77 -8.66
N THR A 49 -21.55 -5.21 -9.82
CA THR A 49 -21.01 -6.35 -10.61
C THR A 49 -19.50 -6.34 -10.88
N ARG A 50 -18.88 -5.16 -10.95
CA ARG A 50 -17.43 -4.98 -11.21
C ARG A 50 -16.66 -4.38 -10.03
N THR A 51 -17.35 -3.94 -8.99
CA THR A 51 -16.76 -3.10 -7.93
C THR A 51 -15.75 -3.87 -7.09
N GLY A 52 -16.06 -5.13 -6.77
CA GLY A 52 -15.14 -6.01 -6.03
C GLY A 52 -13.84 -6.25 -6.80
N SER A 53 -13.94 -6.73 -8.05
CA SER A 53 -12.79 -6.99 -8.90
C SER A 53 -11.95 -5.74 -9.17
N ALA A 54 -12.59 -4.61 -9.49
CA ALA A 54 -11.89 -3.35 -9.76
C ALA A 54 -11.12 -2.85 -8.52
N THR A 55 -11.69 -3.03 -7.34
CA THR A 55 -11.03 -2.68 -6.08
C THR A 55 -9.78 -3.53 -5.84
N ILE A 56 -9.87 -4.85 -6.07
CA ILE A 56 -8.72 -5.76 -5.94
C ILE A 56 -7.64 -5.40 -6.96
N THR A 57 -8.00 -5.16 -8.24
CA THR A 57 -7.05 -4.75 -9.27
C THR A 57 -6.31 -3.48 -8.86
N GLN A 58 -7.03 -2.46 -8.41
CA GLN A 58 -6.40 -1.21 -7.98
C GLN A 58 -5.46 -1.38 -6.79
N LEU A 59 -5.86 -2.20 -5.80
CA LEU A 59 -5.01 -2.52 -4.65
C LEU A 59 -3.75 -3.27 -5.09
N HIS A 60 -3.91 -4.23 -6.00
CA HIS A 60 -2.81 -5.02 -6.54
C HIS A 60 -1.81 -4.14 -7.31
N ASP A 61 -2.30 -3.29 -8.23
CA ASP A 61 -1.48 -2.37 -9.00
C ASP A 61 -0.69 -1.44 -8.08
N ARG A 62 -1.34 -0.88 -7.06
CA ARG A 62 -0.67 0.00 -6.09
C ARG A 62 0.40 -0.72 -5.29
N MET A 63 0.14 -1.97 -4.90
CA MET A 63 1.11 -2.81 -4.19
C MET A 63 2.33 -3.11 -5.06
N VAL A 64 2.14 -3.44 -6.34
CA VAL A 64 3.23 -3.69 -7.29
C VAL A 64 4.02 -2.42 -7.59
N LEU A 65 3.36 -1.29 -7.84
CA LEU A 65 4.01 0.00 -8.06
C LEU A 65 4.89 0.42 -6.87
N ASN A 66 4.39 0.24 -5.64
CA ASN A 66 5.17 0.54 -4.43
C ASN A 66 6.40 -0.38 -4.32
N ARG A 67 6.27 -1.69 -4.64
CA ARG A 67 7.42 -2.62 -4.66
C ARG A 67 8.47 -2.22 -5.68
N VAL A 68 8.06 -1.85 -6.91
CA VAL A 68 8.98 -1.41 -7.97
C VAL A 68 9.74 -0.14 -7.56
N ARG A 69 9.07 0.80 -6.88
CA ARG A 69 9.73 2.02 -6.36
C ARG A 69 10.76 1.68 -5.29
N ALA A 70 10.41 0.82 -4.33
CA ALA A 70 11.35 0.37 -3.29
C ALA A 70 12.57 -0.34 -3.90
N ALA A 71 12.39 -1.15 -4.94
CA ALA A 71 13.48 -1.84 -5.63
C ALA A 71 14.41 -0.90 -6.42
N ARG A 72 13.95 0.29 -6.84
CA ARG A 72 14.75 1.32 -7.53
C ARG A 72 15.49 2.29 -6.60
N ALA A 73 15.08 2.35 -5.33
CA ALA A 73 15.70 3.23 -4.33
C ALA A 73 17.18 2.94 -3.95
N PRO A 74 17.79 1.77 -4.21
CA PRO A 74 19.20 1.53 -3.86
C PRO A 74 20.24 2.25 -4.75
N ASP A 75 19.91 2.57 -6.00
CA ASP A 75 20.93 3.00 -6.98
C ASP A 75 21.11 4.52 -7.11
N ALA A 76 20.10 5.32 -6.72
CA ALA A 76 20.15 6.78 -6.85
C ALA A 76 21.08 7.48 -5.83
N ALA A 77 21.40 6.82 -4.71
CA ALA A 77 22.33 7.35 -3.71
C ALA A 77 23.81 7.05 -4.03
N GLY A 78 24.09 6.17 -4.99
CA GLY A 78 25.45 5.75 -5.36
C GLY A 78 26.09 6.56 -6.49
N ASP A 79 25.31 7.30 -7.29
CA ASP A 79 25.80 7.97 -8.49
C ASP A 79 26.23 9.44 -8.24
N ALA A 80 25.76 10.07 -7.16
CA ALA A 80 26.16 11.43 -6.78
C ALA A 80 27.61 11.52 -6.22
N ALA A 81 28.23 10.38 -5.91
CA ALA A 81 29.59 10.31 -5.36
C ALA A 81 30.68 9.98 -6.40
N ARG A 82 30.32 9.86 -7.69
CA ARG A 82 31.22 9.42 -8.78
C ARG A 82 31.51 10.45 -9.86
N GLN A 83 31.37 11.75 -9.58
CA GLN A 83 31.97 12.79 -10.42
C GLN A 83 33.35 13.18 -9.85
N PRO A 84 34.44 12.50 -10.24
CA PRO A 84 35.77 13.08 -10.13
C PRO A 84 35.93 14.20 -11.16
N LEU A 85 36.77 15.14 -10.76
CA LEU A 85 37.11 16.45 -11.30
C LEU A 85 37.56 16.47 -12.77
#